data_AF-A0A511KDN4-F1
#
_entry.id   AF-A0A511KDN4-F1
#
_cell.length_a   1.000
_cell.length_b   1.000
_cell.length_c   1.000
_cell.angle_alpha   90.00
_cell.angle_beta   90.00
_cell.angle_gamma   90.00
#
_symmetry.space_group_name_H-M   'P 1'
#
loop_
_entity.id
_entity.type
_entity.pdbx_description
1 polymer ?
#
loop_
_entity_poly.entity_id
_entity_poly.type
_entity_poly.pdbx_seq_one_letter_code
_entity_poly.pdbx_strand_id
1 'polypeptide(L)'
;MRQLKHHEQKLLRKVDFLQWKSDAGHREIAVMRRYHVQNREDYHTYNKICGQVRRLSHLLSRLPPADPFRTKYEDILLSKLYDMGILDRGAKMSDIEGSDAPVVKGFKGKEKEVEGQGKREGKVTVGAMCRRRLAVVMVRLKMAETVKMAVTYIEQGHVRVGPDTITDPAFLVTRNMEDFVTWVDTSKIKRHVQNYNDELDDFDLMA
;
A
#
# COMPACT_ATOMS: atom_id res chain seq x y z
N MET A 1 -21.06 -17.32 19.18
CA MET A 1 -22.20 -18.19 18.78
C MET A 1 -21.75 -19.65 18.90
N ARG A 2 -22.66 -20.57 19.26
CA ARG A 2 -22.37 -22.01 19.31
C ARG A 2 -22.16 -22.58 17.90
N GLN A 3 -21.36 -23.64 17.77
CA GLN A 3 -21.22 -24.39 16.52
C GLN A 3 -22.53 -25.11 16.14
N LEU A 4 -22.98 -24.91 14.90
CA LEU A 4 -24.21 -25.50 14.35
C LEU A 4 -24.02 -27.00 14.06
N LYS A 5 -25.08 -27.79 14.30
CA LYS A 5 -25.13 -29.21 13.91
C LYS A 5 -25.27 -29.35 12.39
N HIS A 6 -24.98 -30.54 11.86
CA HIS A 6 -24.99 -30.79 10.42
C HIS A 6 -26.33 -30.44 9.73
N HIS A 7 -27.47 -30.74 10.36
CA HIS A 7 -28.80 -30.41 9.79
C HIS A 7 -29.06 -28.89 9.83
N GLU A 8 -28.66 -28.21 10.90
CA GLU A 8 -28.78 -26.76 11.05
C GLU A 8 -27.90 -26.02 10.03
N GLN A 9 -26.66 -26.45 9.83
CA GLN A 9 -25.76 -25.90 8.82
C GLN A 9 -26.26 -26.15 7.39
N LYS A 10 -26.97 -27.26 7.15
CA LYS A 10 -27.58 -27.56 5.85
C LYS A 10 -28.74 -26.61 5.53
N LEU A 11 -29.50 -26.17 6.53
CA LEU A 11 -30.57 -25.17 6.39
C LEU A 11 -30.01 -23.74 6.33
N LEU A 12 -29.05 -23.42 7.20
CA LEU A 12 -28.50 -22.08 7.41
C LEU A 12 -27.19 -21.84 6.62
N ARG A 13 -27.13 -22.27 5.36
CA ARG A 13 -25.89 -22.19 4.54
C ARG A 13 -25.41 -20.78 4.23
N LYS A 14 -26.33 -19.81 4.18
CA LYS A 14 -26.03 -18.40 3.85
C LYS A 14 -25.87 -17.53 5.10
N VAL A 15 -26.05 -18.11 6.29
CA VAL A 15 -26.04 -17.37 7.54
C VAL A 15 -24.62 -17.38 8.09
N ASP A 16 -23.95 -16.26 7.92
CA ASP A 16 -22.70 -15.93 8.58
C ASP A 16 -22.87 -14.53 9.19
N PHE A 17 -22.71 -14.43 10.51
CA PHE A 17 -22.86 -13.15 11.22
C PHE A 17 -21.58 -12.31 11.19
N LEU A 18 -20.45 -12.91 10.85
CA LEU A 18 -19.15 -12.24 10.84
C LEU A 18 -18.81 -11.73 9.45
N GLN A 19 -19.08 -12.52 8.40
CA GLN A 19 -18.70 -12.18 7.04
C GLN A 19 -19.92 -11.96 6.15
N TRP A 20 -20.19 -10.69 5.82
CA TRP A 20 -21.20 -10.35 4.83
C TRP A 20 -20.59 -10.21 3.44
N LYS A 21 -21.42 -10.39 2.40
CA LYS A 21 -20.99 -10.23 1.00
C LYS A 21 -20.54 -8.79 0.69
N SER A 22 -21.13 -7.81 1.37
CA SER A 22 -20.75 -6.40 1.29
C SER A 22 -19.31 -6.15 1.73
N ASP A 23 -18.80 -6.95 2.66
CA ASP A 23 -17.53 -6.68 3.36
C ASP A 23 -16.32 -7.14 2.56
N ALA A 24 -16.55 -7.70 1.35
CA ALA A 24 -15.53 -8.16 0.41
C ALA A 24 -14.39 -8.96 1.08
N GLY A 25 -14.74 -9.80 2.07
CA GLY A 25 -13.80 -10.65 2.80
C GLY A 25 -12.87 -9.91 3.77
N HIS A 26 -13.31 -8.83 4.40
CA HIS A 26 -12.54 -8.06 5.40
C HIS A 26 -11.18 -7.57 4.91
N ARG A 27 -11.02 -7.42 3.59
CA ARG A 27 -9.74 -7.01 2.99
C ARG A 27 -9.27 -5.66 3.50
N GLU A 28 -10.20 -4.73 3.68
CA GLU A 28 -9.94 -3.43 4.29
C GLU A 28 -9.21 -3.59 5.62
N ILE A 29 -9.78 -4.37 6.54
CA ILE A 29 -9.21 -4.64 7.87
C ILE A 29 -7.87 -5.36 7.75
N ALA A 30 -7.73 -6.31 6.82
CA ALA A 30 -6.46 -7.02 6.60
C ALA A 30 -5.34 -6.07 6.14
N VAL A 31 -5.63 -5.15 5.21
CA VAL A 31 -4.68 -4.15 4.70
C VAL A 31 -4.35 -3.13 5.79
N MET A 32 -5.37 -2.62 6.50
CA MET A 32 -5.19 -1.66 7.59
C MET A 32 -4.32 -2.24 8.71
N ARG A 33 -4.56 -3.50 9.10
CA ARG A 33 -3.74 -4.19 10.11
C ARG A 33 -2.32 -4.42 9.64
N ARG A 34 -2.12 -4.81 8.37
CA ARG A 34 -0.79 -5.10 7.80
C ARG A 34 0.11 -3.87 7.75
N TYR A 35 -0.44 -2.73 7.31
CA TYR A 35 0.33 -1.49 7.12
C TYR A 35 0.12 -0.47 8.25
N HIS A 36 -0.56 -0.87 9.33
CA HIS A 36 -0.88 -0.01 10.47
C HIS A 36 -1.51 1.34 10.06
N VAL A 37 -2.53 1.28 9.20
CA VAL A 37 -3.33 2.45 8.82
C VAL A 37 -4.30 2.76 9.96
N GLN A 38 -4.15 3.93 10.59
CA GLN A 38 -4.98 4.36 11.73
C GLN A 38 -6.39 4.76 11.28
N ASN A 39 -6.48 5.59 10.23
CA ASN A 39 -7.75 6.14 9.76
C ASN A 39 -8.39 5.23 8.71
N ARG A 40 -9.67 4.90 8.90
CA ARG A 40 -10.45 4.13 7.92
C ARG A 40 -10.68 4.90 6.63
N GLU A 41 -10.82 6.22 6.72
CA GLU A 41 -11.06 7.10 5.58
C GLU A 41 -9.91 7.08 4.56
N ASP A 42 -8.66 6.95 5.02
CA ASP A 42 -7.47 6.82 4.16
C ASP A 42 -7.64 5.65 3.19
N TYR A 43 -8.07 4.50 3.69
CA TYR A 43 -8.26 3.30 2.88
C TYR A 43 -9.32 3.52 1.80
N HIS A 44 -10.46 4.13 2.16
CA HIS A 44 -11.51 4.43 1.19
C HIS A 44 -11.05 5.45 0.13
N THR A 45 -10.28 6.45 0.52
CA THR A 45 -9.73 7.46 -0.39
C THR A 45 -8.73 6.85 -1.36
N TYR A 46 -7.80 6.02 -0.88
CA TYR A 46 -6.87 5.29 -1.74
C TYR A 46 -7.58 4.33 -2.68
N ASN A 47 -8.64 3.67 -2.23
CA ASN A 47 -9.44 2.79 -3.09
C ASN A 47 -10.15 3.57 -4.21
N LYS A 48 -10.69 4.76 -3.90
CA LYS A 48 -11.28 5.66 -4.91
C LYS A 48 -10.24 6.10 -5.95
N ILE A 49 -9.04 6.48 -5.51
CA ILE A 49 -7.94 6.87 -6.41
C ILE A 49 -7.51 5.71 -7.30
N CYS A 50 -7.29 4.51 -6.74
CA CYS A 50 -6.97 3.32 -7.53
C CYS A 50 -8.07 3.01 -8.55
N GLY A 51 -9.34 3.19 -8.18
CA GLY A 51 -10.48 3.05 -9.09
C GLY A 51 -10.50 4.10 -10.21
N GLN A 52 -10.12 5.35 -9.94
CA GLN A 52 -9.97 6.39 -10.96
C GLN A 52 -8.84 6.06 -11.96
N VAL A 53 -7.68 5.62 -11.46
CA VAL A 53 -6.54 5.19 -12.29
C VAL A 53 -6.92 4.03 -13.20
N ARG A 54 -7.60 3.00 -12.66
CA ARG A 54 -8.09 1.87 -13.46
C ARG A 54 -9.13 2.28 -14.49
N ARG A 55 -10.05 3.18 -14.14
CA ARG A 55 -11.02 3.73 -15.10
C ARG A 55 -10.32 4.44 -16.25
N LEU A 56 -9.34 5.29 -15.96
CA LEU A 56 -8.53 5.96 -16.99
C LEU A 56 -7.81 4.94 -17.87
N SER A 57 -7.22 3.91 -17.26
CA SER A 57 -6.57 2.81 -17.99
C SER A 57 -7.52 2.09 -18.95
N HIS A 58 -8.72 1.73 -18.48
CA HIS A 58 -9.72 1.09 -19.33
C HIS A 58 -10.24 2.00 -20.44
N LEU A 59 -10.35 3.30 -20.19
CA LEU A 59 -10.72 4.26 -21.22
C LEU A 59 -9.65 4.33 -22.32
N LEU A 60 -8.37 4.39 -21.94
CA LEU A 60 -7.25 4.37 -22.89
C LEU A 60 -7.17 3.06 -23.68
N SER A 61 -7.48 1.92 -23.04
CA SER A 61 -7.51 0.61 -23.69
C SER A 61 -8.57 0.49 -24.78
N ARG A 62 -9.69 1.22 -24.64
CA ARG A 62 -10.77 1.28 -25.64
C ARG A 62 -10.44 2.10 -26.89
N LEU A 63 -9.43 2.96 -26.85
CA LEU A 63 -9.03 3.74 -28.03
C LEU A 63 -8.31 2.84 -29.06
N PRO A 64 -8.38 3.16 -30.35
CA PRO A 64 -7.58 2.50 -31.37
C PRO A 64 -6.07 2.48 -31.04
N PRO A 65 -5.34 1.39 -31.33
CA PRO A 65 -3.92 1.28 -31.02
C PRO A 65 -3.02 2.15 -31.90
N ALA A 66 -3.53 2.66 -33.03
CA ALA A 66 -2.79 3.49 -33.97
C ALA A 66 -2.77 4.98 -33.60
N ASP A 67 -3.63 5.42 -32.68
CA ASP A 67 -3.78 6.84 -32.37
C ASP A 67 -2.60 7.35 -31.52
N PRO A 68 -1.89 8.42 -31.94
CA PRO A 68 -0.76 8.99 -31.19
C PRO A 68 -1.13 9.46 -29.78
N PHE A 69 -2.39 9.83 -29.58
CA PHE A 69 -2.93 10.23 -28.28
C PHE A 69 -2.83 9.08 -27.27
N ARG A 70 -3.17 7.85 -27.67
CA ARG A 70 -3.13 6.69 -26.78
C ARG A 70 -1.72 6.47 -26.25
N THR A 71 -0.72 6.41 -27.14
CA THR A 71 0.69 6.22 -26.77
C THR A 71 1.18 7.30 -25.82
N LYS A 72 0.91 8.58 -26.13
CA LYS A 72 1.36 9.71 -25.30
C LYS A 72 0.82 9.64 -23.87
N TYR A 73 -0.48 9.36 -23.71
CA TYR A 73 -1.10 9.32 -22.38
C TYR A 73 -0.81 8.02 -21.63
N GLU A 74 -0.61 6.91 -22.33
CA GLU A 74 -0.08 5.67 -21.72
C GLU A 74 1.31 5.91 -21.12
N ASP A 75 2.20 6.56 -21.87
CA ASP A 75 3.56 6.88 -21.41
C ASP A 75 3.54 7.81 -20.19
N ILE A 76 2.71 8.87 -20.22
CA ILE A 76 2.55 9.79 -19.08
C ILE A 76 1.98 9.07 -17.85
N LEU A 77 1.01 8.18 -18.04
CA LEU A 77 0.42 7.43 -16.92
C LEU A 77 1.45 6.48 -16.29
N LEU A 78 2.17 5.74 -17.13
CA LEU A 78 3.19 4.78 -16.68
C LEU A 78 4.36 5.50 -16.00
N SER A 79 4.85 6.60 -16.56
CA SER A 79 5.93 7.39 -15.95
C SER A 79 5.52 7.96 -14.59
N LYS A 80 4.33 8.56 -14.50
CA LYS A 80 3.80 9.10 -13.23
C LYS A 80 3.68 8.03 -12.15
N LEU A 81 3.15 6.85 -12.50
CA LEU A 81 2.99 5.74 -11.56
C LEU A 81 4.34 5.13 -11.13
N TYR A 82 5.34 5.17 -12.02
CA TYR A 82 6.70 4.77 -11.74
C TYR A 82 7.43 5.75 -10.81
N ASP A 83 7.29 7.06 -11.04
CA ASP A 83 7.90 8.11 -10.20
C ASP A 83 7.31 8.12 -8.78
N MET A 84 5.99 7.88 -8.67
CA MET A 84 5.34 7.66 -7.38
C MET A 84 5.81 6.34 -6.72
N GLY A 85 6.35 5.39 -7.50
CA GLY A 85 6.86 4.08 -7.05
C GLY A 85 5.78 3.07 -6.72
N ILE A 86 4.62 3.19 -7.37
CA ILE A 86 3.54 2.19 -7.30
C ILE A 86 3.84 1.02 -8.26
N LEU A 87 4.46 1.33 -9.40
CA LEU A 87 4.89 0.37 -10.41
C LEU A 87 6.41 0.22 -10.43
N ASP A 88 6.87 -0.99 -10.76
CA ASP A 88 8.29 -1.28 -10.98
C ASP A 88 8.72 -0.94 -12.42
N ARG A 89 10.04 -0.98 -12.68
CA ARG A 89 10.60 -0.72 -14.02
C ARG A 89 10.02 -1.71 -15.04
N GLY A 90 9.67 -1.22 -16.22
CA GLY A 90 9.17 -2.05 -17.32
C GLY A 90 7.71 -2.47 -17.17
N ALA A 91 6.94 -1.80 -16.30
CA ALA A 91 5.51 -2.02 -16.19
C ALA A 91 4.78 -1.72 -17.51
N LYS A 92 3.82 -2.57 -17.85
CA LYS A 92 2.98 -2.43 -19.04
C LYS A 92 1.59 -1.98 -18.65
N MET A 93 0.84 -1.43 -19.61
CA MET A 93 -0.55 -1.01 -19.39
C MET A 93 -1.43 -2.13 -18.81
N SER A 94 -1.18 -3.39 -19.19
CA SER A 94 -1.86 -4.58 -18.65
C SER A 94 -1.70 -4.77 -17.14
N ASP A 95 -0.62 -4.28 -16.54
CA ASP A 95 -0.33 -4.45 -15.12
C ASP A 95 -1.25 -3.57 -14.24
N ILE A 96 -1.90 -2.57 -14.83
CA ILE A 96 -2.84 -1.65 -14.15
C ILE A 96 -4.24 -2.27 -14.07
N GLU A 97 -4.62 -3.07 -15.07
CA GLU A 97 -6.00 -3.55 -15.31
C GLU A 97 -6.44 -4.73 -14.44
N GLY A 98 -5.57 -5.26 -13.58
CA GLY A 98 -5.93 -6.38 -12.71
C GLY A 98 -7.03 -6.00 -11.70
N SER A 99 -8.11 -6.79 -11.71
CA SER A 99 -9.14 -6.68 -10.67
C SER A 99 -8.66 -7.41 -9.42
N ASP A 100 -8.43 -6.65 -8.34
CA ASP A 100 -8.07 -7.23 -7.05
C ASP A 100 -9.25 -7.94 -6.35
N ALA A 101 -10.24 -8.47 -7.09
CA ALA A 101 -11.31 -9.19 -6.45
C ALA A 101 -10.72 -10.44 -5.77
N PRO A 102 -10.90 -10.61 -4.44
CA PRO A 102 -10.49 -11.85 -3.80
C PRO A 102 -11.18 -13.00 -4.54
N VAL A 103 -10.44 -14.09 -4.79
CA VAL A 103 -11.08 -15.36 -5.10
C VAL A 103 -11.99 -15.63 -3.91
N VAL A 104 -13.30 -15.44 -4.09
CA VAL A 104 -14.27 -16.00 -3.15
C VAL A 104 -14.11 -17.49 -3.33
N LYS A 105 -13.29 -18.13 -2.48
CA LYS A 105 -13.27 -19.58 -2.39
C LYS A 105 -14.70 -19.96 -2.07
N GLY A 106 -15.39 -20.54 -3.05
CA GLY A 106 -16.72 -21.08 -2.85
C GLY A 106 -16.65 -22.02 -1.66
N PHE A 107 -17.56 -21.83 -0.69
CA PHE A 107 -17.64 -22.73 0.44
C PHE A 107 -18.03 -24.13 -0.09
N LYS A 108 -17.15 -25.12 0.18
CA LYS A 108 -17.07 -26.49 -0.37
C LYS A 108 -16.52 -26.64 -1.81
N GLY A 109 -15.21 -26.91 -1.89
CA GLY A 109 -14.72 -28.17 -2.46
C GLY A 109 -15.03 -28.51 -3.92
N LYS A 110 -15.16 -27.51 -4.81
CA LYS A 110 -14.86 -27.68 -6.23
C LYS A 110 -14.02 -26.50 -6.68
N GLU A 111 -12.70 -26.70 -6.61
CA GLU A 111 -11.77 -25.94 -7.44
C GLU A 111 -12.11 -26.30 -8.89
N LYS A 112 -12.90 -25.45 -9.55
CA LYS A 112 -12.75 -25.31 -10.99
C LYS A 112 -11.54 -24.39 -11.15
N GLU A 113 -10.36 -24.99 -11.17
CA GLU A 113 -9.24 -24.39 -11.89
C GLU A 113 -9.70 -24.23 -13.33
N VAL A 114 -10.02 -23.00 -13.71
CA VAL A 114 -10.02 -22.66 -15.13
C VAL A 114 -8.54 -22.53 -15.49
N GLU A 115 -7.94 -23.66 -15.85
CA GLU A 115 -6.64 -23.69 -16.52
C GLU A 115 -6.70 -22.73 -17.72
N GLY A 116 -5.79 -21.75 -17.76
CA GLY A 116 -5.54 -20.99 -18.98
C GLY A 116 -5.32 -19.48 -18.83
N GLN A 117 -5.62 -18.86 -17.69
CA GLN A 117 -5.17 -17.48 -17.41
C GLN A 117 -4.88 -17.32 -15.93
N GLY A 118 -3.60 -17.46 -15.56
CA GLY A 118 -3.13 -17.08 -14.23
C GLY A 118 -3.63 -15.66 -13.93
N LYS A 119 -4.48 -15.53 -12.92
CA LYS A 119 -5.09 -14.27 -12.52
C LYS A 119 -3.97 -13.30 -12.14
N ARG A 120 -3.59 -12.41 -13.05
CA ARG A 120 -2.60 -11.36 -12.78
C ARG A 120 -3.23 -10.42 -11.76
N GLU A 121 -2.71 -10.46 -10.53
CA GLU A 121 -3.03 -9.44 -9.53
C GLU A 121 -2.64 -8.08 -10.11
N GLY A 122 -3.56 -7.11 -10.08
CA GLY A 122 -3.25 -5.76 -10.55
C GLY A 122 -2.12 -5.21 -9.69
N LYS A 123 -1.13 -4.57 -10.30
CA LYS A 123 -0.02 -3.98 -9.53
C LYS A 123 -0.44 -2.69 -8.84
N VAL A 124 -1.38 -1.95 -9.44
CA VAL A 124 -1.97 -0.75 -8.86
C VAL A 124 -3.06 -1.15 -7.87
N THR A 125 -2.69 -1.30 -6.59
CA THR A 125 -3.61 -1.67 -5.50
C THR A 125 -3.52 -0.67 -4.35
N VAL A 126 -4.52 -0.67 -3.47
CA VAL A 126 -4.46 0.09 -2.21
C VAL A 126 -3.25 -0.35 -1.36
N GLY A 127 -2.90 -1.64 -1.41
CA GLY A 127 -1.69 -2.14 -0.75
C GLY A 127 -0.41 -1.55 -1.31
N ALA A 128 -0.35 -1.29 -2.62
CA ALA A 128 0.79 -0.61 -3.25
C ALA A 128 0.92 0.85 -2.78
N MET A 129 -0.20 1.57 -2.65
CA MET A 129 -0.22 2.91 -2.06
C MET A 129 0.21 2.90 -0.59
N CYS A 130 -0.32 1.97 0.21
CA CYS A 130 0.06 1.88 1.63
C CYS A 130 1.54 1.54 1.84
N ARG A 131 2.18 0.80 0.90
CA ARG A 131 3.63 0.55 0.94
C ARG A 131 4.49 1.80 0.73
N ARG A 132 3.93 2.87 0.18
CA ARG A 132 4.62 4.15 -0.06
C ARG A 132 4.39 5.16 1.06
N ARG A 133 3.63 4.81 2.11
CA ARG A 133 3.53 5.63 3.32
C ARG A 133 4.88 5.68 4.04
N LEU A 134 5.21 6.84 4.60
CA LEU A 134 6.47 7.11 5.28
C LEU A 134 6.83 6.03 6.30
N ALA A 135 5.87 5.64 7.16
CA ALA A 135 6.10 4.61 8.18
C ALA A 135 6.52 3.25 7.60
N VAL A 136 5.99 2.85 6.43
CA VAL A 136 6.35 1.58 5.79
C VAL A 136 7.69 1.70 5.07
N VAL A 137 7.97 2.86 4.46
CA VAL A 137 9.25 3.13 3.81
C VAL A 137 10.39 3.13 4.82
N MET A 138 10.21 3.70 6.01
CA MET A 138 11.21 3.67 7.09
C MET A 138 11.59 2.24 7.52
N VAL A 139 10.62 1.33 7.61
CA VAL A 139 10.89 -0.08 7.95
C VAL A 139 11.64 -0.78 6.82
N ARG A 140 11.35 -0.42 5.56
CA ARG A 140 12.09 -0.93 4.40
C ARG A 140 13.54 -0.44 4.37
N LEU A 141 13.76 0.82 4.74
CA LEU A 141 15.09 1.44 4.91
C LEU A 141 15.82 1.02 6.20
N LYS A 142 15.25 0.11 7.00
CA LYS A 142 15.82 -0.37 8.27
C LYS A 142 16.04 0.71 9.33
N MET A 143 15.33 1.84 9.25
CA MET A 143 15.33 2.87 10.29
C MET A 143 14.48 2.49 11.51
N ALA A 144 13.49 1.61 11.31
CA ALA A 144 12.64 1.10 12.37
C ALA A 144 12.39 -0.40 12.16
N GLU A 145 12.26 -1.15 13.25
CA GLU A 145 12.02 -2.60 13.21
C GLU A 145 10.58 -2.95 12.82
N THR A 146 9.62 -2.15 13.29
CA THR A 146 8.18 -2.39 13.07
C THR A 146 7.47 -1.13 12.59
N VAL A 147 6.38 -1.30 11.83
CA VAL A 147 5.59 -0.17 11.30
C VAL A 147 4.96 0.64 12.43
N LYS A 148 4.59 -0.01 13.54
CA LYS A 148 4.04 0.67 14.72
C LYS A 148 5.08 1.61 15.36
N MET A 149 6.32 1.14 15.52
CA MET A 149 7.40 1.98 16.04
C MET A 149 7.72 3.13 15.08
N ALA A 150 7.74 2.87 13.78
CA ALA A 150 7.92 3.91 12.78
C ALA A 150 6.86 5.02 12.89
N VAL A 151 5.58 4.64 13.07
CA VAL A 151 4.50 5.61 13.31
C VAL A 151 4.77 6.45 14.56
N THR A 152 5.15 5.83 15.68
CA THR A 152 5.44 6.59 16.91
C THR A 152 6.62 7.55 16.75
N TYR A 153 7.65 7.19 15.97
CA TYR A 153 8.80 8.06 15.71
C TYR A 153 8.45 9.26 14.82
N ILE A 154 7.55 9.04 13.85
CA ILE A 154 7.04 10.11 12.98
C ILE A 154 6.15 11.06 13.79
N GLU A 155 5.20 10.53 14.58
CA GLU A 155 4.30 11.34 15.41
C GLU A 155 5.06 12.20 16.44
N GLN A 156 6.19 11.71 16.96
CA GLN A 156 7.09 12.46 17.84
C GLN A 156 7.93 13.51 17.10
N GLY A 157 7.98 13.49 15.76
CA GLY A 157 8.72 14.44 14.94
C GLY A 157 10.22 14.13 14.84
N HIS A 158 10.63 12.87 14.93
CA HIS A 158 12.04 12.48 14.81
C HIS A 158 12.53 12.33 13.36
N VAL A 159 11.62 12.35 12.39
CA VAL A 159 11.89 12.04 10.98
C VAL A 159 11.67 13.27 10.11
N ARG A 160 12.58 13.49 9.16
CA ARG A 160 12.43 14.51 8.11
C ARG A 160 12.61 13.88 6.74
N VAL A 161 12.04 14.54 5.73
CA VAL A 161 12.26 14.20 4.32
C VAL A 161 12.82 15.44 3.65
N GLY A 162 14.11 15.39 3.30
CA GLY A 162 14.83 16.58 2.89
C GLY A 162 14.95 17.57 4.06
N PRO A 163 14.64 18.87 3.87
CA PRO A 163 14.74 19.87 4.93
C PRO A 163 13.57 19.85 5.93
N ASP A 164 12.41 19.32 5.52
CA ASP A 164 11.16 19.47 6.27
C ASP A 164 10.92 18.28 7.22
N THR A 165 10.66 18.60 8.49
CA THR A 165 10.25 17.61 9.50
C THR A 165 8.80 17.20 9.28
N ILE A 166 8.53 15.88 9.24
CA ILE A 166 7.20 15.33 8.98
C ILE A 166 6.63 14.72 10.24
N THR A 167 5.40 15.12 10.59
CA THR A 167 4.65 14.60 11.74
C THR A 167 3.52 13.65 11.35
N ASP A 168 3.10 13.64 10.08
CA ASP A 168 2.03 12.78 9.58
C ASP A 168 2.56 11.43 9.04
N PRO A 169 2.19 10.28 9.63
CA PRO A 169 2.56 8.96 9.12
C PRO A 169 1.87 8.57 7.81
N ALA A 170 0.82 9.28 7.40
CA ALA A 170 0.12 9.09 6.12
C ALA A 170 0.83 9.76 4.93
N PHE A 171 1.91 10.51 5.17
CA PHE A 171 2.71 11.12 4.12
C PHE A 171 3.23 10.07 3.12
N LEU A 172 2.99 10.32 1.83
CA LEU A 172 3.38 9.44 0.72
C LEU A 172 4.75 9.84 0.18
N VAL A 173 5.71 8.93 0.29
CA VAL A 173 7.09 9.15 -0.18
C VAL A 173 7.23 8.64 -1.61
N THR A 174 7.60 9.55 -2.52
CA THR A 174 7.90 9.22 -3.93
C THR A 174 9.26 8.57 -4.07
N ARG A 175 9.58 8.04 -5.26
CA ARG A 175 10.81 7.24 -5.45
C ARG A 175 12.06 8.11 -5.31
N ASN A 176 11.96 9.36 -5.74
CA ASN A 176 13.05 10.32 -5.69
C ASN A 176 13.19 10.93 -4.28
N MET A 177 12.11 10.98 -3.50
CA MET A 177 12.14 11.51 -2.13
C MET A 177 12.65 10.50 -1.10
N GLU A 178 12.67 9.22 -1.44
CA GLU A 178 13.08 8.12 -0.55
C GLU A 178 14.52 8.27 -0.06
N ASP A 179 15.42 8.76 -0.90
CA ASP A 179 16.84 8.96 -0.58
C ASP A 179 17.06 10.10 0.43
N PHE A 180 16.09 11.00 0.60
CA PHE A 180 16.17 12.13 1.51
C PHE A 180 15.48 11.87 2.86
N VAL A 181 14.97 10.66 3.10
CA VAL A 181 14.38 10.27 4.38
C VAL A 181 15.50 10.07 5.40
N THR A 182 15.62 10.98 6.36
CA THR A 182 16.66 10.94 7.40
C THR A 182 16.10 11.32 8.77
N TRP A 183 16.87 11.02 9.83
CA TRP A 183 16.55 11.53 11.17
C TRP A 183 16.74 13.05 11.22
N VAL A 184 15.92 13.73 12.01
CA VAL A 184 16.14 15.12 12.38
C VAL A 184 17.45 15.23 13.16
N ASP A 185 18.22 16.28 12.94
CA ASP A 185 19.56 16.42 13.55
C ASP A 185 19.52 16.51 15.08
N THR A 186 18.49 17.15 15.64
CA THR A 186 18.25 17.25 17.09
C THR A 186 17.66 15.97 17.71
N SER A 187 17.43 14.92 16.90
CA SER A 187 16.76 13.70 17.38
C SER A 187 17.64 12.91 18.34
N LYS A 188 17.05 12.50 19.48
CA LYS A 188 17.67 11.58 20.44
C LYS A 188 17.98 10.22 19.82
N ILE A 189 17.18 9.79 18.83
CA ILE A 189 17.40 8.51 18.14
C ILE A 189 18.68 8.59 17.30
N LYS A 190 18.88 9.70 16.58
CA LYS A 190 20.11 9.94 15.81
C LYS A 190 21.33 9.90 16.73
N ARG A 191 21.26 10.60 17.87
CA ARG A 191 22.31 10.59 18.90
C ARG A 191 22.62 9.19 19.41
N HIS A 192 21.58 8.41 19.70
CA HIS A 192 21.75 7.03 20.18
C HIS A 192 22.44 6.13 19.13
N VAL A 193 22.07 6.27 17.86
CA VAL A 193 22.70 5.53 16.76
C VAL A 193 24.17 5.95 16.56
N GLN A 194 24.47 7.25 16.56
CA GLN A 194 25.84 7.75 16.45
C GLN A 194 26.72 7.32 17.62
N ASN A 195 26.18 7.36 18.85
CA ASN A 195 26.88 6.88 20.03
C ASN A 195 27.11 5.37 20.01
N TYR A 196 26.20 4.59 19.42
CA TYR A 196 26.41 3.16 19.21
C TYR A 196 27.50 2.86 18.17
N ASN A 197 27.64 3.73 17.17
CA ASN A 197 28.67 3.65 16.13
C ASN A 197 30.02 4.29 16.53
N ASP A 198 30.13 4.86 17.74
CA ASP A 198 31.28 5.66 18.18
C ASP A 198 31.59 6.86 17.26
N GLU A 199 30.59 7.38 16.55
CA GLU A 199 30.67 8.53 15.62
C GLU A 199 30.04 9.81 16.22
N LEU A 200 29.79 9.82 17.53
CA LEU A 200 29.17 10.95 18.19
C LEU A 200 30.16 12.12 18.28
N ASP A 201 29.89 13.20 17.53
CA ASP A 201 30.56 14.48 17.69
C ASP A 201 29.71 15.40 18.58
N ASP A 202 30.27 15.83 19.71
CA ASP A 202 29.60 16.68 20.69
C ASP A 202 29.39 18.12 20.18
N PHE A 203 30.07 18.54 19.10
CA PHE A 203 29.91 19.88 18.53
C PHE A 203 28.52 20.09 17.92
N ASP A 204 27.99 19.08 17.24
CA ASP A 204 26.66 19.11 16.60
C ASP A 204 25.50 19.15 17.62
N LEU A 205 25.77 18.88 18.90
CA LEU A 205 24.78 18.84 19.97
C LEU A 205 24.46 20.22 20.57
N MET A 206 25.30 21.23 20.32
CA MET A 206 25.17 22.59 20.87
C MET A 206 24.46 23.58 19.94
N ALA A 207 24.09 23.16 18.73
CA ALA A 207 23.43 23.97 17.71
C ALA A 207 21.89 23.85 17.74
#